data_AF-A0A762LVG4-F1
#
_entry.id   AF-A0A762LVG4-F1
#
_cell.length_a   1.000
_cell.length_b   1.000
_cell.length_c   1.000
_cell.angle_alpha   90.00
_cell.angle_beta   90.00
_cell.angle_gamma   90.00
#
_symmetry.space_group_name_H-M   'P 1'
#
loop_
_entity.id
_entity.type
_entity.pdbx_description
1 polymer ?
#
loop_
_entity_poly.entity_id
_entity_poly.type
_entity_poly.pdbx_seq_one_letter_code
_entity_poly.pdbx_strand_id
1 'polypeptide(L)'
;KKKLYEEICKDAGMALSDGLLAQGLARNKIEAMGAGAVFSQSLREAVSQGYKSSDAIAEARKNTSHHLAARGFDFETIASAIDVFCTATAFESMLDLARDKG
;
A
#
# COMPACT_ATOMS: atom_id res chain seq x y z
N LYS A 1 18.52 12.38 -7.72
CA LYS A 1 17.70 11.43 -8.50
C LYS A 1 16.84 10.69 -7.50
N LYS A 2 15.51 10.73 -7.59
CA LYS A 2 14.64 9.87 -6.77
C LYS A 2 14.85 8.43 -7.22
N LYS A 3 14.81 7.48 -6.28
CA LYS A 3 14.99 6.06 -6.63
C LYS A 3 13.69 5.53 -7.21
N LEU A 4 13.76 4.68 -8.24
CA LEU A 4 12.59 4.16 -8.96
C LEU A 4 11.55 3.52 -8.02
N TYR A 5 11.99 2.81 -6.98
CA TYR A 5 11.08 2.22 -6.00
C TYR A 5 10.28 3.27 -5.21
N GLU A 6 10.81 4.48 -5.00
CA GLU A 6 10.10 5.53 -4.25
C GLU A 6 8.90 6.07 -5.05
N GLU A 7 9.04 6.15 -6.38
CA GLU A 7 7.96 6.53 -7.28
C GLU A 7 6.89 5.45 -7.32
N ILE A 8 7.30 4.19 -7.45
CA ILE A 8 6.39 3.03 -7.41
C ILE A 8 5.62 2.94 -6.10
N CYS A 9 6.26 3.11 -4.94
CA CYS A 9 5.58 3.09 -3.65
C CYS A 9 4.54 4.22 -3.54
N LYS A 10 4.83 5.40 -4.09
CA LYS A 10 3.90 6.54 -4.09
C LYS A 10 2.71 6.28 -5.02
N ASP A 11 2.96 5.81 -6.24
CA ASP A 11 1.92 5.53 -7.22
C ASP A 11 1.00 4.40 -6.74
N ALA A 12 1.57 3.39 -6.06
CA ALA A 12 0.81 2.32 -5.44
C ALA A 12 -0.17 2.84 -4.37
N GLY A 13 0.24 3.80 -3.54
CA GLY A 13 -0.68 4.40 -2.58
C GLY A 13 -1.80 5.21 -3.22
N MET A 14 -1.54 5.90 -4.33
CA MET A 14 -2.59 6.61 -5.08
C MET A 14 -3.58 5.61 -5.68
N ALA A 15 -3.09 4.57 -6.35
CA ALA A 15 -3.93 3.53 -6.94
C ALA A 15 -4.74 2.76 -5.88
N LEU A 16 -4.12 2.45 -4.73
CA LEU A 16 -4.81 1.79 -3.61
C LEU A 16 -5.91 2.68 -3.03
N SER A 17 -5.65 3.99 -2.87
CA SER A 17 -6.66 4.96 -2.42
C SER A 17 -7.89 4.93 -3.34
N ASP A 18 -7.69 4.99 -4.65
CA ASP A 18 -8.79 4.95 -5.61
C ASP A 18 -9.57 3.62 -5.53
N GLY A 19 -8.86 2.50 -5.38
CA GLY A 19 -9.46 1.18 -5.20
C GLY A 19 -10.30 1.07 -3.92
N LEU A 20 -9.77 1.53 -2.79
CA LEU A 20 -10.48 1.52 -1.50
C LEU A 20 -11.75 2.38 -1.54
N LEU A 21 -11.69 3.55 -2.19
CA LEU A 21 -12.85 4.41 -2.37
C LEU A 21 -13.90 3.73 -3.26
N ALA A 22 -13.49 3.13 -4.36
CA ALA A 22 -14.40 2.44 -5.29
C ALA A 22 -15.08 1.22 -4.65
N GLN A 23 -14.41 0.53 -3.73
CA GLN A 23 -14.99 -0.62 -3.00
C GLN A 23 -15.79 -0.22 -1.75
N GLY A 24 -15.93 1.07 -1.45
CA GLY A 24 -16.63 1.53 -0.25
C GLY A 24 -15.89 1.23 1.06
N LEU A 25 -14.59 0.96 0.98
CA LEU A 25 -13.68 0.76 2.13
C LEU A 25 -13.08 2.08 2.64
N ALA A 26 -13.58 3.19 2.14
CA ALA A 26 -13.40 4.53 2.66
C ALA A 26 -14.71 5.33 2.46
N ARG A 27 -15.07 6.16 3.43
CA ARG A 27 -16.29 6.98 3.45
C ARG A 27 -16.24 8.13 2.46
N ASN A 28 -15.04 8.61 2.16
CA ASN A 28 -14.82 9.74 1.26
C ASN A 28 -13.37 9.74 0.73
N LYS A 29 -13.12 10.65 -0.22
CA LYS A 29 -11.83 10.79 -0.88
C LYS A 29 -10.67 11.12 0.07
N ILE A 30 -10.89 11.93 1.10
CA ILE A 30 -9.81 12.31 2.05
C ILE A 30 -9.38 11.10 2.88
N GLU A 31 -10.34 10.29 3.33
CA GLU A 31 -10.06 9.07 4.07
C GLU A 31 -9.32 8.04 3.21
N ALA A 32 -9.75 7.86 1.96
CA ALA A 32 -9.07 6.99 1.00
C ALA A 32 -7.62 7.44 0.74
N MET A 33 -7.41 8.75 0.53
CA MET A 33 -6.08 9.32 0.35
C MET A 33 -5.20 9.15 1.60
N GLY A 34 -5.78 9.26 2.79
CA GLY A 34 -5.10 8.99 4.05
C GLY A 34 -4.60 7.54 4.13
N ALA A 35 -5.45 6.58 3.77
CA ALA A 35 -5.08 5.17 3.72
C ALA A 35 -3.98 4.88 2.69
N GLY A 36 -4.08 5.46 1.48
CA GLY A 36 -3.06 5.36 0.45
C GLY A 36 -1.71 5.97 0.86
N ALA A 37 -1.74 7.09 1.60
CA ALA A 37 -0.54 7.72 2.14
C ALA A 37 0.15 6.87 3.21
N VAL A 38 -0.63 6.25 4.12
CA VAL A 38 -0.11 5.30 5.12
C VAL A 38 0.54 4.11 4.43
N PHE A 39 -0.14 3.53 3.43
CA PHE A 39 0.41 2.42 2.67
C PHE A 39 1.76 2.78 2.03
N SER A 40 1.81 3.89 1.28
CA SER A 40 3.04 4.37 0.63
C SER A 40 4.18 4.61 1.61
N GLN A 41 3.86 5.22 2.77
CA GLN A 41 4.85 5.55 3.79
C GLN A 41 5.42 4.28 4.42
N SER A 42 4.57 3.38 4.90
CA SER A 42 5.00 2.12 5.52
C SER A 42 5.82 1.25 4.56
N LEU A 43 5.41 1.17 3.28
CA LEU A 43 6.17 0.45 2.25
C LEU A 43 7.57 1.03 2.06
N ARG A 44 7.67 2.35 1.88
CA ARG A 44 8.95 3.02 1.67
C ARG A 44 9.86 2.90 2.88
N GLU A 45 9.32 3.01 4.09
CA GLU A 45 10.08 2.83 5.33
C GLU A 45 10.62 1.38 5.43
N ALA A 46 9.77 0.37 5.24
CA ALA A 46 10.19 -1.03 5.29
C ALA A 46 11.25 -1.36 4.21
N VAL A 47 11.03 -0.92 2.96
CA VAL A 47 12.02 -1.10 1.88
C VAL A 47 13.34 -0.40 2.22
N SER A 48 13.31 0.81 2.78
CA SER A 48 14.52 1.54 3.16
C SER A 48 15.30 0.88 4.31
N GLN A 49 14.61 0.11 5.15
CA GLN A 49 15.21 -0.71 6.21
C GLN A 49 15.75 -2.06 5.71
N GLY A 50 15.63 -2.35 4.41
CA GLY A 50 16.17 -3.56 3.79
C GLY A 50 15.23 -4.77 3.82
N TYR A 51 13.95 -4.58 4.14
CA TYR A 51 12.96 -5.66 4.14
C TYR A 51 12.82 -6.27 2.75
N LYS A 52 12.47 -7.55 2.65
CA LYS A 52 12.03 -8.13 1.37
C LYS A 52 10.73 -7.46 0.94
N SER A 53 10.44 -7.46 -0.36
CA SER A 53 9.25 -6.79 -0.89
C SER A 53 7.96 -7.41 -0.32
N SER A 54 7.90 -8.74 -0.18
CA SER A 54 6.83 -9.45 0.54
C SER A 54 6.60 -8.90 1.95
N ASP A 55 7.67 -8.73 2.73
CA ASP A 55 7.60 -8.31 4.13
C ASP A 55 7.23 -6.84 4.24
N ALA A 56 7.72 -6.00 3.31
CA ALA A 56 7.36 -4.60 3.22
C ALA A 56 5.88 -4.41 2.85
N ILE A 57 5.34 -5.23 1.95
CA ILE A 57 3.91 -5.24 1.60
C ILE A 57 3.09 -5.69 2.80
N ALA A 58 3.51 -6.75 3.51
CA ALA A 58 2.82 -7.24 4.70
C ALA A 58 2.72 -6.19 5.82
N GLU A 59 3.81 -5.44 6.04
CA GLU A 59 3.85 -4.34 7.01
C GLU A 59 2.94 -3.17 6.58
N ALA A 60 3.01 -2.75 5.32
CA ALA A 60 2.15 -1.70 4.81
C ALA A 60 0.66 -2.08 4.84
N ARG A 61 0.33 -3.33 4.49
CA ARG A 61 -1.02 -3.88 4.62
C ARG A 61 -1.52 -3.79 6.06
N LYS A 62 -0.72 -4.26 7.01
CA LYS A 62 -1.09 -4.23 8.44
C LYS A 62 -1.36 -2.80 8.92
N ASN A 63 -0.47 -1.87 8.60
CA ASN A 63 -0.58 -0.48 9.05
C ASN A 63 -1.77 0.25 8.40
N THR A 64 -2.02 0.04 7.11
CA THR A 64 -3.20 0.60 6.43
C THR A 64 -4.50 -0.01 6.94
N SER A 65 -4.51 -1.32 7.21
CA SER A 65 -5.68 -2.00 7.77
C SER A 65 -6.01 -1.49 9.17
N HIS A 66 -5.01 -1.31 10.05
CA HIS A 66 -5.22 -0.66 11.34
C HIS A 66 -5.69 0.79 11.21
N HIS A 67 -5.16 1.55 10.25
CA HIS A 67 -5.57 2.93 10.02
C HIS A 67 -7.07 3.05 9.70
N LEU A 68 -7.60 2.19 8.83
CA LEU A 68 -9.01 2.20 8.48
C LEU A 68 -9.88 1.49 9.55
N ALA A 69 -9.36 0.47 10.22
CA ALA A 69 -10.06 -0.17 11.33
C ALA A 69 -10.32 0.79 12.50
N ALA A 70 -9.36 1.68 12.80
CA ALA A 70 -9.54 2.76 13.77
C ALA A 70 -10.66 3.76 13.38
N ARG A 71 -11.17 3.69 12.14
CA ARG A 71 -12.27 4.51 11.61
C ARG A 71 -13.57 3.74 11.41
N GLY A 72 -13.62 2.48 11.89
CA GLY A 72 -14.84 1.66 11.93
C GLY A 72 -15.00 0.66 10.79
N PHE A 73 -13.97 0.47 9.96
CA PHE A 73 -13.95 -0.57 8.92
C PHE A 73 -13.46 -1.91 9.48
N ASP A 74 -13.85 -3.01 8.84
CA ASP A 74 -13.39 -4.35 9.22
C ASP A 74 -11.94 -4.60 8.77
N PHE A 75 -11.07 -4.96 9.71
CA PHE A 75 -9.63 -5.13 9.45
C PHE A 75 -9.35 -6.21 8.38
N GLU A 76 -9.99 -7.37 8.49
CA GLU A 76 -9.76 -8.50 7.58
C GLU A 76 -10.22 -8.19 6.16
N THR A 77 -11.34 -7.49 6.03
CA THR A 77 -11.85 -7.01 4.74
C THR A 77 -10.87 -6.05 4.08
N ILE A 78 -10.29 -5.11 4.82
CA ILE A 78 -9.27 -4.19 4.28
C ILE A 78 -7.99 -4.93 3.91
N ALA A 79 -7.49 -5.80 4.79
CA ALA A 79 -6.29 -6.58 4.55
C ALA A 79 -6.42 -7.42 3.28
N SER A 80 -7.57 -8.08 3.11
CA SER A 80 -7.90 -8.84 1.91
C SER A 80 -7.98 -7.96 0.66
N ALA A 81 -8.58 -6.77 0.74
CA ALA A 81 -8.63 -5.84 -0.40
C ALA A 81 -7.24 -5.37 -0.83
N ILE A 82 -6.32 -5.14 0.12
CA ILE A 82 -4.93 -4.79 -0.16
C ILE A 82 -4.20 -5.97 -0.81
N ASP A 83 -4.38 -7.20 -0.31
CA ASP A 83 -3.77 -8.40 -0.90
C ASP A 83 -4.25 -8.62 -2.35
N VAL A 84 -5.54 -8.41 -2.60
CA VAL A 84 -6.12 -8.47 -3.96
C VAL A 84 -5.51 -7.39 -4.85
N PHE A 85 -5.38 -6.15 -4.36
CA PHE A 85 -4.73 -5.07 -5.10
C PHE A 85 -3.28 -5.43 -5.47
N CYS A 86 -2.48 -5.88 -4.51
CA CYS A 86 -1.08 -6.24 -4.74
C CYS A 86 -0.95 -7.41 -5.72
N THR A 87 -1.83 -8.39 -5.64
CA THR A 87 -1.85 -9.54 -6.56
C THR A 87 -2.28 -9.13 -7.96
N ALA A 88 -3.39 -8.40 -8.09
CA ALA A 88 -3.95 -7.98 -9.38
C ALA A 88 -3.03 -7.04 -10.17
N THR A 89 -2.17 -6.31 -9.46
CA THR A 89 -1.17 -5.42 -10.06
C THR A 89 0.20 -6.05 -10.24
N ALA A 90 0.42 -7.30 -9.78
CA ALA A 90 1.75 -7.92 -9.67
C ALA A 90 2.76 -7.02 -8.93
N PHE A 91 2.29 -6.32 -7.88
CA PHE A 91 3.03 -5.25 -7.21
C PHE A 91 4.37 -5.70 -6.63
N GLU A 92 4.42 -6.88 -6.00
CA GLU A 92 5.65 -7.44 -5.43
C GLU A 92 6.76 -7.56 -6.48
N SER A 93 6.46 -8.19 -7.63
CA SER A 93 7.42 -8.36 -8.71
C SER A 93 7.86 -7.03 -9.32
N MET A 94 6.95 -6.05 -9.45
CA MET A 94 7.30 -4.71 -9.90
C MET A 94 8.24 -4.00 -8.91
N LEU A 95 8.00 -4.15 -7.61
CA LEU A 95 8.82 -3.57 -6.56
C LEU A 95 10.21 -4.21 -6.52
N ASP A 96 10.31 -5.53 -6.67
CA ASP A 96 11.60 -6.24 -6.77
C ASP A 96 12.42 -5.76 -7.96
N LEU A 97 11.81 -5.71 -9.16
CA LEU A 97 12.48 -5.20 -10.37
C LEU A 97 12.96 -3.76 -10.22
N ALA A 98 12.21 -2.93 -9.49
CA ALA A 98 12.57 -1.54 -9.25
C ALA A 98 13.74 -1.38 -8.26
N ARG A 99 13.88 -2.33 -7.34
CA ARG A 99 14.99 -2.37 -6.37
C ARG A 99 16.28 -2.89 -7.01
N ASP A 100 16.19 -3.83 -7.94
CA ASP A 100 17.36 -4.34 -8.65
C ASP A 100 17.95 -3.31 -9.65
N LYS A 101 17.12 -2.37 -10.12
CA LYS A 101 17.51 -1.35 -11.10
C LYS A 101 17.95 -0.01 -10.49
N GLY A 102 17.88 0.17 -9.18
CA GLY A 102 18.08 1.47 -8.49
C GLY A 102 19.16 1.44 -7.42
#